data_AF-A0A7S1XLF7-F1
#
_entry.id   AF-A0A7S1XLF7-F1
#
_cell.length_a   1.000
_cell.length_b   1.000
_cell.length_c   1.000
_cell.angle_alpha   90.00
_cell.angle_beta   90.00
_cell.angle_gamma   90.00
#
_symmetry.space_group_name_H-M   'P 1'
#
loop_
_entity.id
_entity.type
_entity.pdbx_description
1 polymer ?
#
loop_
_entity_poly.entity_id
_entity_poly.type
_entity_poly.pdbx_seq_one_letter_code
_entity_poly.pdbx_strand_id
1 'polypeptide(L)'
;MDSVAAEAEGMDKLKGEAAAARDAYARTQFLLEARQTRLLAELQSIYPLQLLPNREWAIRGLELPREMLSKDDEHVSSALGYTAHLVLMLSKYLGVPLRYQILFYSSRSAIRDEVRDGANASNNTYYLFRRGVERERFESAVLMLQKNCDQLLAARGVPYAPELSMLANLQNLFVHEMDPRVV
;
A
#
# COMPACT_ATOMS: atom_id res chain seq x y z
N MET A 1 -23.40 43.85 32.03
CA MET A 1 -22.76 42.76 32.78
C MET A 1 -23.34 41.40 32.37
N ASP A 2 -24.65 41.30 32.08
CA ASP A 2 -25.29 40.04 31.67
C ASP A 2 -24.83 39.45 30.33
N SER A 3 -24.41 40.27 29.35
CA SER A 3 -23.96 39.72 28.05
C SER A 3 -22.59 39.03 28.14
N VAL A 4 -21.72 39.47 29.06
CA VAL A 4 -20.39 38.86 29.25
C VAL A 4 -20.50 37.53 29.98
N ALA A 5 -21.47 37.38 30.88
CA ALA A 5 -21.74 36.12 31.58
C ALA A 5 -22.33 35.07 30.62
N ALA A 6 -23.26 35.46 29.74
CA ALA A 6 -23.82 34.59 28.72
C ALA A 6 -22.76 34.14 27.68
N GLU A 7 -21.83 35.03 27.30
CA GLU A 7 -20.69 34.68 26.44
C GLU A 7 -19.72 33.71 27.13
N ALA A 8 -19.47 33.86 28.43
CA ALA A 8 -18.60 32.96 29.19
C ALA A 8 -19.21 31.55 29.32
N GLU A 9 -20.51 31.43 29.60
CA GLU A 9 -21.22 30.13 29.62
C GLU A 9 -21.24 29.46 28.25
N GLY A 10 -21.44 30.21 27.17
CA GLY A 10 -21.37 29.69 25.80
C GLY A 10 -19.98 29.16 25.46
N MET A 11 -18.92 29.87 25.89
CA MET A 11 -17.54 29.46 25.64
C MET A 11 -17.11 28.25 26.47
N ASP A 12 -17.64 28.07 27.68
CA ASP A 12 -17.41 26.88 28.50
C ASP A 12 -18.09 25.63 27.90
N LYS A 13 -19.34 25.79 27.43
CA LYS A 13 -20.07 24.71 26.76
C LYS A 13 -19.37 24.23 25.48
N LEU A 14 -18.90 25.17 24.64
CA LEU A 14 -18.14 24.85 23.43
C LEU A 14 -16.82 24.12 23.74
N LYS A 15 -16.14 24.48 24.83
CA LYS A 15 -14.93 23.76 25.28
C LYS A 15 -15.25 22.33 25.71
N GLY A 16 -16.36 22.13 26.44
CA GLY A 16 -16.85 20.81 26.82
C GLY A 16 -17.16 19.92 25.61
N GLU A 17 -17.86 20.47 24.61
CA GLU A 17 -18.17 19.76 23.36
C GLU A 17 -16.90 19.42 22.56
N ALA A 18 -15.94 20.35 22.48
CA ALA A 18 -14.66 20.11 21.81
C ALA A 18 -13.82 19.04 22.51
N ALA A 19 -13.81 18.99 23.85
CA ALA A 19 -13.14 17.96 24.62
C ALA A 19 -13.78 16.58 24.38
N ALA A 20 -15.12 16.49 24.44
CA ALA A 20 -15.84 15.25 24.17
C ALA A 20 -15.61 14.73 22.73
N ALA A 21 -15.57 15.64 21.75
CA ALA A 21 -15.27 15.30 20.35
C ALA A 21 -13.84 14.78 20.18
N ARG A 22 -12.85 15.37 20.88
CA ARG A 22 -11.46 14.89 20.88
C ARG A 22 -11.34 13.49 21.48
N ASP A 23 -12.00 13.23 22.60
CA ASP A 23 -12.00 11.91 23.23
C ASP A 23 -12.67 10.85 22.35
N ALA A 24 -13.78 11.21 21.69
CA ALA A 24 -14.44 10.33 20.73
C ALA A 24 -13.57 10.05 19.50
N TYR A 25 -12.87 11.07 18.99
CA TYR A 25 -11.92 10.91 17.89
C TYR A 25 -10.76 9.99 18.28
N ALA A 26 -10.13 10.23 19.44
CA ALA A 26 -9.03 9.40 19.93
C ALA A 26 -9.44 7.92 20.10
N ARG A 27 -10.63 7.67 20.67
CA ARG A 27 -11.19 6.31 20.76
C ARG A 27 -11.40 5.66 19.40
N THR A 28 -11.92 6.41 18.44
CA THR A 28 -12.20 5.90 17.09
C THR A 28 -10.90 5.61 16.33
N GLN A 29 -9.90 6.47 16.45
CA GLN A 29 -8.56 6.27 15.87
C GLN A 29 -7.91 5.01 16.44
N PHE A 30 -7.90 4.86 17.76
CA PHE A 30 -7.34 3.67 18.41
C PHE A 30 -8.00 2.36 17.92
N LEU A 31 -9.34 2.34 17.81
CA LEU A 31 -10.06 1.17 17.29
C LEU A 31 -9.76 0.90 15.81
N LEU A 32 -9.59 1.96 15.02
CA LEU A 32 -9.24 1.85 13.60
C LEU A 32 -7.83 1.26 13.44
N GLU A 33 -6.84 1.77 14.18
CA GLU A 33 -5.46 1.29 14.15
C GLU A 33 -5.38 -0.18 14.58
N ALA A 34 -6.01 -0.53 15.71
CA ALA A 34 -6.07 -1.92 16.15
C ALA A 34 -6.71 -2.85 15.09
N ARG A 35 -7.73 -2.38 14.37
CA ARG A 35 -8.35 -3.13 13.28
C ARG A 35 -7.41 -3.23 12.07
N GLN A 36 -6.72 -2.16 11.70
CA GLN A 36 -5.73 -2.14 10.62
C GLN A 36 -4.61 -3.15 10.90
N THR A 37 -3.99 -3.11 12.08
CA THR A 37 -2.93 -4.05 12.48
C THR A 37 -3.41 -5.50 12.38
N ARG A 38 -4.64 -5.80 12.81
CA ARG A 38 -5.21 -7.16 12.68
C ARG A 38 -5.39 -7.57 11.21
N LEU A 39 -5.94 -6.70 10.37
CA LEU A 39 -6.12 -6.97 8.94
C LEU A 39 -4.77 -7.18 8.23
N LEU A 40 -3.74 -6.43 8.61
CA LEU A 40 -2.39 -6.60 8.10
C LEU A 40 -1.78 -7.93 8.51
N ALA A 41 -1.95 -8.35 9.77
CA ALA A 41 -1.50 -9.65 10.25
C ALA A 41 -2.17 -10.80 9.48
N GLU A 42 -3.49 -10.71 9.27
CA GLU A 42 -4.25 -11.66 8.44
C GLU A 42 -3.73 -11.64 6.99
N LEU A 43 -3.44 -10.47 6.42
CA LEU A 43 -2.92 -10.33 5.07
C LEU A 43 -1.52 -10.94 4.90
N GLN A 44 -0.64 -10.78 5.88
CA GLN A 44 0.70 -11.37 5.88
C GLN A 44 0.65 -12.91 5.96
N SER A 45 -0.41 -13.48 6.54
CA SER A 45 -0.65 -14.93 6.51
C SER A 45 -1.05 -15.44 5.12
N ILE A 46 -1.77 -14.64 4.33
CA ILE A 46 -2.18 -14.97 2.96
C ILE A 46 -1.02 -14.78 1.97
N TYR A 47 -0.25 -13.70 2.16
CA TYR A 47 0.89 -13.31 1.34
C TYR A 47 2.18 -13.24 2.19
N PRO A 48 2.68 -14.39 2.68
CA PRO A 48 3.93 -14.41 3.42
C PRO A 48 5.06 -13.85 2.57
N LEU A 49 5.74 -12.85 3.14
CA LEU A 49 6.98 -12.29 2.62
C LEU A 49 8.15 -12.93 3.35
N GLN A 50 9.04 -13.59 2.61
CA GLN A 50 10.13 -14.37 3.19
C GLN A 50 11.45 -14.03 2.52
N LEU A 51 12.48 -13.86 3.33
CA LEU A 51 13.85 -13.78 2.84
C LEU A 51 14.38 -15.21 2.66
N LEU A 52 14.73 -15.57 1.43
CA LEU A 52 15.24 -16.88 1.10
C LEU A 52 16.76 -17.00 1.34
N PRO A 53 17.32 -18.22 1.37
CA PRO A 53 18.75 -18.43 1.64
C PRO A 53 19.69 -17.74 0.64
N ASN A 54 19.23 -17.51 -0.59
CA ASN A 54 19.95 -16.76 -1.62
C ASN A 54 19.89 -15.23 -1.43
N ARG A 55 19.33 -14.75 -0.31
CA ARG A 55 19.14 -13.34 0.03
C ARG A 55 18.15 -12.59 -0.88
N GLU A 56 17.32 -13.32 -1.62
CA GLU A 56 16.21 -12.74 -2.37
C GLU A 56 14.90 -12.82 -1.59
N TRP A 57 14.04 -11.82 -1.76
CA TRP A 57 12.72 -11.82 -1.15
C TRP A 57 11.73 -12.59 -2.03
N ALA A 58 10.84 -13.34 -1.38
CA ALA A 58 9.79 -14.11 -2.02
C ALA A 58 8.42 -13.81 -1.42
N ILE A 59 7.39 -13.91 -2.26
CA ILE A 59 5.98 -13.80 -1.89
C ILE A 59 5.29 -15.14 -2.18
N ARG A 60 4.68 -15.77 -1.17
CA ARG A 60 4.12 -17.14 -1.28
C ARG A 60 5.11 -18.17 -1.85
N GLY A 61 6.39 -18.02 -1.53
CA GLY A 61 7.47 -18.90 -2.01
C GLY A 61 7.99 -18.59 -3.42
N LEU A 62 7.44 -17.57 -4.11
CA LEU A 62 7.95 -17.13 -5.41
C LEU A 62 8.92 -15.97 -5.24
N GLU A 63 10.18 -16.18 -5.60
CA GLU A 63 11.22 -15.15 -5.54
C GLU A 63 10.90 -14.01 -6.51
N LEU A 64 11.03 -12.77 -6.04
CA LEU A 64 10.88 -11.59 -6.88
C LEU A 64 12.15 -10.73 -6.77
N PRO A 65 13.23 -11.12 -7.48
CA PRO A 65 14.45 -10.35 -7.49
C PRO A 65 14.24 -9.00 -8.17
N ARG A 66 15.14 -8.05 -7.89
CA ARG A 66 15.16 -6.75 -8.58
C ARG A 66 15.31 -6.92 -10.08
N GLU A 67 16.24 -7.78 -10.49
CA GLU A 67 16.45 -8.17 -11.87
C GLU A 67 15.69 -9.46 -12.17
N MET A 68 14.51 -9.33 -12.79
CA MET A 68 13.59 -10.44 -13.05
C MET A 68 14.02 -11.30 -14.26
N LEU A 69 15.12 -10.97 -14.93
CA LEU A 69 15.62 -11.66 -16.12
C LEU A 69 16.07 -13.10 -15.85
N SER A 70 16.44 -13.41 -14.60
CA SER A 70 16.92 -14.73 -14.18
C SER A 70 15.79 -15.74 -13.93
N LYS A 71 14.52 -15.32 -14.00
CA LYS A 71 13.34 -16.14 -13.74
C LYS A 71 12.49 -16.30 -14.99
N ASP A 72 11.73 -17.38 -15.08
CA ASP A 72 10.80 -17.61 -16.17
C ASP A 72 9.57 -16.69 -16.09
N ASP A 73 8.84 -16.57 -17.21
CA ASP A 73 7.72 -15.64 -17.35
C ASP A 73 6.54 -15.96 -16.43
N GLU A 74 6.28 -17.24 -16.16
CA GLU A 74 5.15 -17.69 -15.34
C GLU A 74 5.43 -17.42 -13.86
N HIS A 75 6.67 -17.64 -13.42
CA HIS A 75 7.17 -17.32 -12.09
C HIS A 75 7.08 -15.82 -11.82
N VAL A 76 7.63 -14.99 -12.72
CA VAL A 76 7.63 -13.52 -12.57
C VAL A 76 6.21 -12.97 -12.56
N SER A 77 5.36 -13.40 -13.51
CA SER A 77 3.98 -12.91 -13.60
C SER A 77 3.13 -13.32 -12.39
N SER A 78 3.33 -14.53 -11.85
CA SER A 78 2.65 -14.98 -10.64
C SER A 78 3.11 -14.20 -9.39
N ALA A 79 4.42 -14.00 -9.23
CA ALA A 79 4.98 -13.22 -8.13
C ALA A 79 4.52 -11.74 -8.16
N LEU A 80 4.51 -11.12 -9.35
CA LEU A 80 3.97 -9.78 -9.54
C LEU A 80 2.46 -9.72 -9.32
N GLY A 81 1.70 -10.75 -9.73
CA GLY A 81 0.27 -10.87 -9.47
C GLY A 81 -0.06 -10.88 -7.98
N TYR A 82 0.67 -11.67 -7.18
CA TYR A 82 0.52 -11.65 -5.72
C TYR A 82 0.92 -10.30 -5.12
N THR A 83 2.03 -9.71 -5.58
CA THR A 83 2.47 -8.39 -5.12
C THR A 83 1.41 -7.32 -5.43
N ALA A 84 0.83 -7.34 -6.63
CA ALA A 84 -0.21 -6.40 -7.03
C ALA A 84 -1.45 -6.52 -6.14
N HIS A 85 -1.90 -7.74 -5.84
CA HIS A 85 -3.03 -7.93 -4.92
C HIS A 85 -2.70 -7.48 -3.49
N LEU A 86 -1.50 -7.80 -3.01
CA LEU A 86 -1.01 -7.36 -1.71
C LEU A 86 -1.06 -5.84 -1.58
N VAL A 87 -0.48 -5.12 -2.54
CA VAL A 87 -0.47 -3.64 -2.60
C VAL A 87 -1.89 -3.08 -2.68
N LEU A 88 -2.78 -3.70 -3.45
CA LEU A 88 -4.19 -3.30 -3.55
C LEU A 88 -4.94 -3.49 -2.22
N MET A 89 -4.66 -4.57 -1.46
CA MET A 89 -5.28 -4.79 -0.15
C MET A 89 -4.72 -3.84 0.90
N LEU A 90 -3.40 -3.62 0.91
CA LEU A 90 -2.75 -2.63 1.76
C LEU A 90 -3.35 -1.24 1.56
N SER A 91 -3.54 -0.81 0.31
CA SER A 91 -4.12 0.50 0.01
C SER A 91 -5.54 0.64 0.57
N LYS A 92 -6.36 -0.42 0.47
CA LYS A 92 -7.72 -0.45 1.00
C LYS A 92 -7.75 -0.43 2.54
N TYR A 93 -6.91 -1.22 3.19
CA TYR A 93 -6.90 -1.32 4.65
C TYR A 93 -6.30 -0.07 5.29
N LEU A 94 -5.27 0.51 4.68
CA LEU A 94 -4.61 1.72 5.16
C LEU A 94 -5.32 3.01 4.76
N GLY A 95 -6.35 2.93 3.89
CA GLY A 95 -7.09 4.11 3.41
C GLY A 95 -6.28 5.02 2.49
N VAL A 96 -5.31 4.48 1.75
CA VAL A 96 -4.43 5.24 0.85
C VAL A 96 -4.87 5.03 -0.60
N PRO A 97 -5.32 6.06 -1.32
CA PRO A 97 -5.68 5.93 -2.73
C PRO A 97 -4.40 5.76 -3.58
N LEU A 98 -4.34 4.73 -4.42
CA LEU A 98 -3.18 4.48 -5.27
C LEU A 98 -3.18 5.41 -6.50
N ARG A 99 -2.02 5.97 -6.83
CA ARG A 99 -1.83 6.78 -8.04
C ARG A 99 -2.08 5.98 -9.31
N TYR A 100 -1.58 4.75 -9.35
CA TYR A 100 -1.78 3.86 -10.50
C TYR A 100 -2.77 2.77 -10.12
N GLN A 101 -3.88 2.65 -10.86
CA GLN A 101 -4.92 1.68 -10.58
C GLN A 101 -4.40 0.26 -10.83
N ILE A 102 -4.55 -0.62 -9.84
CA ILE A 102 -4.21 -2.04 -9.97
C ILE A 102 -5.44 -2.81 -10.49
N LEU A 103 -5.28 -3.46 -11.65
CA LEU A 103 -6.23 -4.40 -12.23
C LEU A 103 -5.77 -5.82 -11.90
N PHE A 104 -6.28 -6.38 -10.80
CA PHE A 104 -5.86 -7.70 -10.34
C PHE A 104 -6.55 -8.81 -11.16
N TYR A 105 -5.72 -9.59 -11.87
CA TYR A 105 -6.13 -10.78 -12.62
C TYR A 105 -5.13 -11.93 -12.40
N SER A 106 -4.66 -12.11 -11.16
CA SER A 106 -3.63 -13.11 -10.82
C SER A 106 -2.36 -12.92 -11.67
N SER A 107 -1.84 -13.96 -12.33
CA SER A 107 -0.68 -13.89 -13.24
C SER A 107 -0.89 -13.01 -14.47
N ARG A 108 -2.12 -12.54 -14.73
CA ARG A 108 -2.44 -11.62 -15.84
C ARG A 108 -2.75 -10.20 -15.36
N SER A 109 -2.35 -9.86 -14.14
CA SER A 109 -2.61 -8.54 -13.57
C SER A 109 -1.97 -7.41 -14.40
N ALA A 110 -2.56 -6.23 -14.31
CA ALA A 110 -2.15 -5.05 -15.04
C ALA A 110 -2.26 -3.80 -14.16
N ILE A 111 -1.61 -2.73 -14.61
CA ILE A 111 -1.67 -1.41 -13.99
C ILE A 111 -2.21 -0.43 -15.02
N ARG A 112 -3.17 0.40 -14.61
CA ARG A 112 -3.75 1.45 -15.43
C ARG A 112 -3.37 2.81 -14.87
N ASP A 113 -2.93 3.71 -15.74
CA ASP A 113 -2.41 4.99 -15.29
C ASP A 113 -3.48 6.09 -15.07
N GLU A 114 -4.71 6.06 -15.59
CA GLU A 114 -5.79 7.07 -15.38
C GLU A 114 -5.48 8.57 -15.61
N VAL A 115 -4.33 9.11 -15.20
CA VAL A 115 -3.93 10.53 -15.31
C VAL A 115 -3.34 10.85 -16.69
N ARG A 116 -2.74 9.87 -17.37
CA ARG A 116 -2.36 10.01 -18.79
C ARG A 116 -3.61 10.13 -19.66
N ASP A 117 -4.14 11.35 -19.74
CA ASP A 117 -5.10 11.80 -20.74
C ASP A 117 -4.43 11.77 -22.12
N GLY A 118 -4.84 10.83 -22.95
CA GLY A 118 -4.33 10.74 -24.31
C GLY A 118 -5.12 9.78 -25.17
N ALA A 119 -6.27 10.24 -25.68
CA ALA A 119 -7.05 9.77 -26.84
C ALA A 119 -7.37 8.25 -27.03
N ASN A 120 -6.73 7.34 -26.29
CA ASN A 120 -6.78 5.89 -26.44
C ASN A 120 -6.65 5.23 -25.06
N ALA A 121 -7.79 5.02 -24.38
CA ALA A 121 -7.85 4.35 -23.07
C ALA A 121 -7.18 2.95 -23.05
N SER A 122 -7.09 2.29 -24.22
CA SER A 122 -6.39 1.00 -24.38
C SER A 122 -4.87 1.11 -24.24
N ASN A 123 -4.26 2.27 -24.50
CA ASN A 123 -2.81 2.45 -24.38
C ASN A 123 -2.37 2.77 -22.94
N ASN A 124 -3.32 3.03 -22.04
CA ASN A 124 -3.03 3.39 -20.66
C ASN A 124 -2.98 2.21 -19.68
N THR A 125 -3.09 0.98 -20.20
CA THR A 125 -2.98 -0.26 -19.41
C THR A 125 -1.66 -0.95 -19.71
N TYR A 126 -0.89 -1.26 -18.66
CA TYR A 126 0.44 -1.85 -18.69
C TYR A 126 0.40 -3.19 -17.96
N TYR A 127 0.91 -4.24 -18.59
CA TYR A 127 0.77 -5.61 -18.08
C TYR A 127 1.96 -6.03 -17.21
N LEU A 128 1.69 -6.76 -16.13
CA LEU A 128 2.70 -7.29 -15.21
C LEU A 128 3.20 -8.69 -15.62
N PHE A 129 3.10 -9.03 -16.91
CA PHE A 129 3.64 -10.25 -17.51
C PHE A 129 4.38 -9.91 -18.80
N ARG A 130 5.39 -10.72 -19.15
CA ARG A 130 6.24 -10.48 -20.33
C ARG A 130 5.65 -11.05 -21.62
N ARG A 131 4.90 -12.16 -21.54
CA ARG A 131 4.38 -12.88 -22.71
C ARG A 131 3.47 -12.00 -23.57
N GLY A 132 3.93 -11.66 -24.79
CA GLY A 132 3.16 -10.87 -25.75
C GLY A 132 3.12 -9.37 -25.43
N VAL A 133 4.02 -8.88 -24.57
CA VAL A 133 4.12 -7.48 -24.14
C VAL A 133 5.54 -6.99 -24.45
N GLU A 134 5.65 -5.78 -24.99
CA GLU A 134 6.95 -5.14 -25.21
C GLU A 134 7.69 -4.94 -23.89
N ARG A 135 9.00 -5.19 -23.90
CA ARG A 135 9.84 -5.13 -22.70
C ARG A 135 9.71 -3.80 -21.95
N GLU A 136 9.74 -2.68 -22.67
CA GLU A 136 9.62 -1.34 -22.09
C GLU A 136 8.27 -1.10 -21.39
N ARG A 137 7.18 -1.65 -21.94
CA ARG A 137 5.85 -1.55 -21.32
C ARG A 137 5.75 -2.41 -20.07
N PHE A 138 6.38 -3.59 -20.06
CA PHE A 138 6.47 -4.42 -18.86
C PHE A 138 7.31 -3.73 -17.77
N GLU A 139 8.49 -3.20 -18.11
CA GLU A 139 9.34 -2.45 -17.17
C GLU A 139 8.61 -1.22 -16.61
N SER A 140 7.85 -0.52 -17.45
CA SER A 140 6.97 0.57 -17.03
C SER A 140 5.89 0.11 -16.04
N ALA A 141 5.24 -1.04 -16.28
CA ALA A 141 4.26 -1.61 -15.38
C ALA A 141 4.87 -1.91 -14.00
N VAL A 142 6.03 -2.54 -13.96
CA VAL A 142 6.74 -2.86 -12.71
C VAL A 142 7.12 -1.58 -11.96
N LEU A 143 7.61 -0.56 -12.67
CA LEU A 143 7.94 0.74 -12.07
C LEU A 143 6.71 1.44 -11.47
N MET A 144 5.56 1.38 -12.15
CA MET A 144 4.30 1.93 -11.60
C MET A 144 3.87 1.19 -10.32
N LEU A 145 4.05 -0.14 -10.27
CA LEU A 145 3.79 -0.91 -9.05
C LEU A 145 4.73 -0.51 -7.91
N GLN A 146 6.02 -0.32 -8.21
CA GLN A 146 7.01 0.15 -7.24
C GLN A 146 6.64 1.54 -6.70
N LYS A 147 6.20 2.46 -7.56
CA LYS A 147 5.72 3.78 -7.15
C LYS A 147 4.48 3.71 -6.26
N ASN A 148 3.57 2.78 -6.51
CA ASN A 148 2.45 2.53 -5.61
C ASN A 148 2.94 2.03 -4.23
N CYS A 149 3.97 1.18 -4.19
CA CYS A 149 4.56 0.74 -2.92
C CYS A 149 5.20 1.92 -2.17
N ASP A 150 6.04 2.71 -2.86
CA ASP A 150 6.64 3.93 -2.32
C ASP A 150 5.57 4.88 -1.75
N GLN A 151 4.47 5.08 -2.47
CA GLN A 151 3.35 5.88 -1.99
C GLN A 151 2.74 5.33 -0.68
N LEU A 152 2.56 4.01 -0.56
CA LEU A 152 2.06 3.40 0.68
C LEU A 152 3.03 3.59 1.85
N LEU A 153 4.33 3.39 1.61
CA LEU A 153 5.37 3.61 2.61
C LEU A 153 5.39 5.07 3.07
N ALA A 154 5.40 6.01 2.13
CA ALA A 154 5.40 7.44 2.40
C ALA A 154 4.15 7.89 3.17
N ALA A 155 2.98 7.35 2.85
CA ALA A 155 1.72 7.64 3.57
C ALA A 155 1.75 7.21 5.03
N ARG A 156 2.64 6.28 5.41
CA ARG A 156 2.85 5.79 6.77
C ARG A 156 4.14 6.27 7.42
N GLY A 157 4.87 7.18 6.77
CA GLY A 157 6.12 7.72 7.29
C GLY A 157 7.31 6.75 7.23
N VAL A 158 7.19 5.65 6.48
CA VAL A 158 8.28 4.69 6.27
C VAL A 158 9.11 5.15 5.07
N PRO A 159 10.44 5.30 5.18
CA PRO A 159 11.28 5.69 4.05
C PRO A 159 11.41 4.54 3.04
N TYR A 160 11.21 4.85 1.76
CA TYR A 160 11.47 3.90 0.68
C TYR A 160 12.97 3.77 0.43
N ALA A 161 13.46 2.52 0.42
CA ALA A 161 14.86 2.20 0.18
C ALA A 161 15.06 1.72 -1.27
N PRO A 162 15.59 2.56 -2.17
CA PRO A 162 15.76 2.26 -3.59
C PRO A 162 16.88 1.24 -3.89
N GLU A 163 17.55 0.71 -2.88
CA GLU A 163 18.48 -0.41 -2.91
C GLU A 163 17.83 -1.75 -2.51
N LEU A 164 16.67 -1.72 -1.86
CA LEU A 164 15.94 -2.92 -1.42
C LEU A 164 14.87 -3.37 -2.43
N SER A 165 14.62 -4.67 -2.57
CA SER A 165 13.54 -5.14 -3.46
C SER A 165 12.17 -4.55 -3.06
N MET A 166 11.21 -4.54 -3.98
CA MET A 166 9.85 -4.06 -3.68
C MET A 166 9.23 -4.85 -2.51
N LEU A 167 9.45 -6.16 -2.45
CA LEU A 167 8.98 -7.00 -1.35
C LEU A 167 9.65 -6.66 -0.02
N ALA A 168 10.94 -6.34 -0.02
CA ALA A 168 11.66 -5.90 1.18
C ALA A 168 11.09 -4.58 1.74
N ASN A 169 10.81 -3.62 0.86
CA ASN A 169 10.17 -2.36 1.25
C ASN A 169 8.76 -2.59 1.84
N LEU A 170 7.96 -3.48 1.22
CA LEU A 170 6.65 -3.86 1.77
C LEU A 170 6.77 -4.57 3.13
N GLN A 171 7.80 -5.39 3.34
CA GLN A 171 8.05 -5.98 4.64
C GLN A 171 8.37 -4.92 5.69
N ASN A 172 9.15 -3.88 5.36
CA ASN A 172 9.42 -2.77 6.30
C ASN A 172 8.12 -2.07 6.71
N LEU A 173 7.17 -1.90 5.78
CA LEU A 173 5.85 -1.38 6.08
C LEU A 173 5.08 -2.28 7.06
N PHE A 174 5.07 -3.60 6.84
CA PHE A 174 4.44 -4.52 7.80
C PHE A 174 5.06 -4.44 9.19
N VAL A 175 6.39 -4.41 9.28
CA VAL A 175 7.11 -4.29 10.56
C VAL A 175 6.75 -2.98 11.27
N HIS A 176 6.66 -1.88 10.52
CA HIS A 176 6.27 -0.57 11.06
C HIS A 176 4.83 -0.57 11.61
N GLU A 177 3.85 -1.02 10.82
CA GLU A 177 2.43 -1.00 11.21
C GLU A 177 2.07 -2.03 12.31
N MET A 178 2.95 -3.00 12.55
CA MET A 178 2.76 -4.04 13.56
C MET A 178 3.63 -3.83 14.80
N ASP A 179 4.50 -2.81 14.83
CA ASP A 179 5.28 -2.49 16.03
C ASP A 179 4.37 -1.80 17.06
N PRO A 180 4.16 -2.38 18.26
CA PRO A 180 3.34 -1.79 19.31
C PRO A 180 3.88 -0.46 19.86
N ARG A 181 5.06 -0.02 19.43
CA ARG A 181 5.68 1.25 19.84
C ARG A 181 5.40 2.41 18.88
N VAL A 182 4.87 2.11 17.70
CA VAL A 182 4.56 3.08 16.64
C VAL A 182 3.09 3.49 16.68
N VAL A 183 2.23 2.66 17.29
CA VAL A 183 0.80 2.88 17.57
C VAL A 183 0.62 3.29 19.04
#